data_AF-A0A7E4W698-F1
#
_entry.id   AF-A0A7E4W698-F1
#
_cell.length_a   1.000
_cell.length_b   1.000
_cell.length_c   1.000
_cell.angle_alpha   90.00
_cell.angle_beta   90.00
_cell.angle_gamma   90.00
#
_symmetry.space_group_name_H-M   'P 1'
#
loop_
_entity.id
_entity.type
_entity.pdbx_description
1 polymer ?
#
loop_
_entity_poly.entity_id
_entity_poly.type
_entity_poly.pdbx_seq_one_letter_code
_entity_poly.pdbx_strand_id
1 'polypeptide(L)'
;MWSLLFHLERVFSSIQLYGSDIEDGRLLYTKDVAIDIKKSGVYADLHPSKFQELMKFCFPLKEAMYNSIMKPMKQLNLSTLEFSYMVAYMMFNVYEVRNLSDETVTIGEHLLDHFSSELHNYYVFEQHLTSYASRLARMLRLISFAKQHSSHIKDYMIMAKVFDIFICDIYESELFE
;
A
#
# COMPACT_ATOMS: atom_id res chain seq x y z
N MET A 1 -9.64 5.08 -0.88
CA MET A 1 -8.46 5.22 -1.79
C MET A 1 -7.27 5.89 -1.08
N TRP A 2 -7.51 6.96 -0.32
CA TRP A 2 -6.46 7.74 0.35
C TRP A 2 -5.65 6.98 1.43
N SER A 3 -6.30 6.16 2.26
CA SER A 3 -5.62 5.27 3.22
C SER A 3 -4.63 4.30 2.56
N LEU A 4 -5.01 3.73 1.42
CA LEU A 4 -4.13 2.83 0.66
C LEU A 4 -2.88 3.55 0.17
N LEU A 5 -3.05 4.72 -0.45
CA LEU A 5 -1.96 5.55 -0.92
C LEU A 5 -1.04 5.97 0.23
N PHE A 6 -1.62 6.35 1.37
CA PHE A 6 -0.86 6.68 2.57
C PHE A 6 0.04 5.51 3.02
N HIS A 7 -0.50 4.30 3.13
CA HIS A 7 0.31 3.14 3.53
C HIS A 7 1.42 2.80 2.54
N LEU A 8 1.13 2.85 1.24
CA LEU A 8 2.13 2.60 0.20
C LEU A 8 3.24 3.65 0.22
N GLU A 9 2.89 4.92 0.41
CA GLU A 9 3.85 6.00 0.54
C GLU A 9 4.70 5.85 1.80
N ARG A 10 4.13 5.48 2.94
CA ARG A 10 4.90 5.19 4.16
C ARG A 10 5.91 4.07 3.96
N VAL A 11 5.52 3.00 3.27
CA VAL A 11 6.45 1.91 2.91
C VAL A 11 7.54 2.42 1.97
N PHE A 12 7.18 3.15 0.91
CA PHE A 12 8.15 3.71 -0.03
C PHE A 12 9.17 4.62 0.65
N SER A 13 8.70 5.58 1.45
CA SER A 13 9.54 6.51 2.22
C SER A 13 10.46 5.78 3.21
N SER A 14 10.00 4.68 3.81
CA SER A 14 10.83 3.84 4.68
C SER A 14 11.96 3.15 3.92
N ILE A 15 11.69 2.71 2.70
CA ILE A 15 12.71 2.09 1.83
C ILE A 15 13.74 3.14 1.40
N GLN A 16 13.31 4.37 1.11
CA GLN A 16 14.24 5.46 0.79
C GLN A 16 15.14 5.84 1.97
N LEU A 17 14.61 5.81 3.20
CA LEU A 17 15.35 6.19 4.41
C LEU A 17 16.26 5.08 4.96
N TYR A 18 15.77 3.84 5.00
CA TYR A 18 16.45 2.72 5.65
C TYR A 18 17.08 1.73 4.67
N GLY A 19 16.79 1.87 3.38
CA GLY A 19 17.27 0.99 2.33
C GLY A 19 16.33 -0.18 2.03
N SER A 20 16.72 -0.96 1.03
CA SER A 20 15.95 -2.07 0.46
C SER A 20 16.28 -3.44 1.05
N ASP A 21 17.06 -3.52 2.13
CA ASP A 21 17.35 -4.78 2.82
C ASP A 21 16.04 -5.40 3.32
N ILE A 22 15.73 -6.61 2.85
CA ILE A 22 14.55 -7.36 3.24
C ILE A 22 14.61 -7.80 4.71
N GLU A 23 15.80 -7.90 5.30
CA GLU A 23 15.90 -8.25 6.71
C GLU A 23 15.54 -7.09 7.63
N ASP A 24 15.68 -5.85 7.16
CA ASP A 24 15.25 -4.66 7.90
C ASP A 24 13.71 -4.54 7.95
N GLY A 25 13.15 -4.59 9.15
CA GLY A 25 11.71 -4.45 9.40
C GLY A 25 11.27 -3.00 9.61
N ARG A 26 12.17 -2.01 9.59
CA ARG A 26 11.82 -0.63 9.94
C ARG A 26 10.85 0.00 8.93
N LEU A 27 9.78 0.56 9.46
CA LEU A 27 8.70 1.24 8.76
C LEU A 27 8.42 2.57 9.49
N LEU A 28 8.41 3.67 8.76
CA LEU A 28 7.83 4.93 9.23
C LEU A 28 6.33 4.74 9.43
N TYR A 29 5.89 4.86 10.68
CA TYR A 29 4.48 4.81 11.03
C TYR A 29 3.86 6.20 11.00
N THR A 30 4.58 7.20 11.50
CA THR A 30 4.24 8.63 11.39
C THR A 30 5.42 9.41 10.83
N LYS A 31 5.34 10.74 10.80
CA LYS A 31 6.47 11.60 10.40
C LYS A 31 7.70 11.45 11.30
N ASP A 32 7.49 11.20 12.59
CA ASP A 32 8.54 11.25 13.61
C ASP A 32 8.71 9.91 14.35
N VAL A 33 7.93 8.88 13.98
CA VAL A 33 7.94 7.56 14.63
C VAL A 33 8.16 6.47 13.60
N ALA A 34 9.18 5.65 13.84
CA ALA A 34 9.42 4.40 13.13
C ALA A 34 9.16 3.19 14.03
N ILE A 35 8.61 2.13 13.45
CA ILE A 35 8.41 0.84 14.10
C ILE A 35 9.18 -0.23 13.34
N ASP A 36 9.65 -1.27 14.02
CA ASP A 36 10.11 -2.49 13.34
C ASP A 36 8.89 -3.38 13.13
N ILE A 37 8.38 -3.49 11.90
CA ILE A 37 7.20 -4.31 11.57
C ILE A 37 7.45 -5.81 11.75
N LYS A 38 8.65 -6.29 12.06
CA LYS A 38 8.84 -7.69 12.46
C LYS A 38 8.73 -7.82 13.98
N LYS A 39 9.24 -6.83 14.72
CA LYS A 39 9.35 -6.88 16.19
C LYS A 39 8.28 -6.10 16.96
N SER A 40 7.50 -5.25 16.28
CA SER A 40 6.52 -4.38 16.93
C SER A 40 5.41 -5.19 17.58
N GLY A 41 5.12 -4.88 18.85
CA GLY A 41 3.91 -5.33 19.53
C GLY A 41 2.85 -4.24 19.50
N VAL A 42 1.59 -4.62 19.73
CA VAL A 42 0.58 -3.65 20.16
C VAL A 42 0.76 -3.49 21.67
N TYR A 43 0.81 -2.25 22.16
CA TYR A 43 0.62 -1.98 23.58
C TYR A 43 -0.80 -1.46 23.74
N ALA A 44 -1.60 -2.16 24.53
CA ALA A 44 -2.96 -1.75 24.84
C ALA A 44 -3.20 -2.01 26.32
N ASP A 45 -3.76 -1.02 27.02
CA ASP A 45 -4.16 -1.13 28.42
C ASP A 45 -5.46 -1.96 28.49
N LEU A 46 -5.30 -3.26 28.29
CA LEU A 46 -6.37 -4.25 28.20
C LEU A 46 -6.12 -5.38 29.17
N HIS A 47 -7.20 -6.00 29.65
CA HIS A 47 -7.12 -7.25 30.36
C HIS A 47 -6.35 -8.30 29.52
N PRO A 48 -5.45 -9.13 30.10
CA PRO A 48 -4.57 -10.02 29.34
C PRO A 48 -5.27 -10.94 28.33
N SER A 49 -6.48 -11.39 28.62
CA SER A 49 -7.27 -12.21 27.69
C SER A 49 -7.68 -11.45 26.42
N LYS A 50 -8.19 -10.22 26.57
CA LYS A 50 -8.55 -9.34 25.44
C LYS A 50 -7.30 -8.91 24.67
N PHE A 51 -6.19 -8.66 25.36
CA PHE A 51 -4.92 -8.37 24.72
C PHE A 51 -4.45 -9.54 23.82
N GLN A 52 -4.54 -10.77 24.32
CA GLN A 52 -4.17 -11.94 23.53
C GLN A 52 -5.06 -12.12 22.29
N GLU A 53 -6.35 -11.86 22.42
CA GLU A 53 -7.31 -11.89 21.31
C GLU A 53 -7.00 -10.82 20.26
N LEU A 54 -6.75 -9.59 20.69
CA LEU A 54 -6.31 -8.49 19.82
C LEU A 54 -5.03 -8.82 19.07
N MET A 55 -4.02 -9.38 19.75
CA MET A 55 -2.76 -9.76 19.11
C MET A 55 -2.96 -10.85 18.06
N LYS A 56 -3.76 -11.88 18.36
CA LYS A 56 -4.13 -12.92 17.38
C LYS A 56 -4.87 -12.33 16.18
N PHE A 57 -5.70 -11.34 16.42
CA PHE A 57 -6.48 -10.65 15.39
C PHE A 57 -5.60 -9.78 14.47
N CYS A 58 -4.67 -9.00 15.04
CA CYS A 58 -3.82 -8.09 14.26
C CYS A 58 -2.66 -8.77 13.55
N PHE A 59 -2.20 -9.94 14.04
CA PHE A 59 -1.02 -10.62 13.51
C PHE A 59 -1.11 -10.95 12.00
N PRO A 60 -2.20 -11.54 11.48
CA PRO A 60 -2.34 -11.82 10.04
C PRO A 60 -2.28 -10.56 9.17
N LEU A 61 -2.82 -9.43 9.65
CA LEU A 61 -2.80 -8.16 8.92
C LEU A 61 -1.37 -7.63 8.80
N LYS A 62 -0.62 -7.68 9.90
CA LYS A 62 0.79 -7.28 9.94
C LYS A 62 1.66 -8.16 9.04
N GLU A 63 1.45 -9.46 9.08
CA GLU A 63 2.16 -10.41 8.22
C GLU A 63 1.86 -10.19 6.74
N ALA A 64 0.59 -9.97 6.39
CA ALA A 64 0.18 -9.66 5.02
C ALA A 64 0.78 -8.33 4.51
N MET A 65 0.79 -7.29 5.34
CA MET A 65 1.41 -5.99 5.01
C MET A 65 2.90 -6.17 4.69
N TYR A 66 3.62 -6.94 5.52
CA TYR A 66 5.04 -7.18 5.29
C TYR A 66 5.29 -8.04 4.04
N ASN A 67 4.65 -9.20 3.95
CA ASN A 67 4.95 -10.20 2.92
C ASN A 67 4.42 -9.84 1.52
N SER A 68 3.26 -9.19 1.44
CA SER A 68 2.59 -8.91 0.16
C SER A 68 2.87 -7.51 -0.37
N ILE A 69 3.33 -6.57 0.47
CA ILE A 69 3.55 -5.17 0.10
C ILE A 69 5.00 -4.77 0.34
N MET A 70 5.44 -4.70 1.61
CA MET A 70 6.74 -4.13 1.95
C MET A 70 7.92 -4.92 1.36
N LYS A 71 7.96 -6.24 1.53
CA LYS A 71 9.03 -7.09 0.99
C LYS A 71 9.09 -7.03 -0.55
N PRO A 72 7.99 -7.15 -1.30
CA PRO A 72 8.00 -6.96 -2.74
C PRO A 72 8.44 -5.56 -3.19
N MET A 73 8.05 -4.49 -2.49
CA MET A 73 8.53 -3.13 -2.78
C MET A 73 10.04 -3.01 -2.58
N LYS A 74 10.57 -3.59 -1.50
CA LYS A 74 12.02 -3.66 -1.24
C LYS A 74 12.77 -4.39 -2.35
N GLN A 75 12.26 -5.54 -2.77
CA GLN A 75 12.85 -6.32 -3.87
C GLN A 75 12.74 -5.65 -5.24
N LEU A 76 11.72 -4.81 -5.46
CA LEU A 76 11.61 -4.01 -6.67
C LEU A 76 12.57 -2.84 -6.66
N ASN A 77 12.87 -2.30 -5.47
CA ASN A 77 13.67 -1.09 -5.27
C ASN A 77 13.21 0.01 -6.24
N LEU A 78 11.98 0.44 -6.05
CA LEU A 78 11.31 1.38 -6.94
C LEU A 78 12.06 2.72 -6.96
N SER A 79 12.19 3.30 -8.15
CA SER A 79 12.56 4.71 -8.27
C SER A 79 11.38 5.59 -7.88
N THR A 80 11.66 6.87 -7.60
CA THR A 80 10.60 7.86 -7.36
C THR A 80 9.65 7.96 -8.54
N LEU A 81 10.16 7.93 -9.77
CA LEU A 81 9.35 8.02 -11.00
C LEU A 81 8.41 6.82 -11.15
N GLU A 82 8.90 5.61 -10.86
CA GLU A 82 8.08 4.38 -10.87
C GLU A 82 7.00 4.40 -9.79
N PHE A 83 7.34 4.85 -8.58
CA PHE A 83 6.35 4.99 -7.51
C PHE A 83 5.29 6.06 -7.85
N SER A 84 5.71 7.19 -8.44
CA SER A 84 4.79 8.22 -8.93
C SER A 84 3.86 7.68 -10.02
N TYR A 85 4.37 6.86 -10.95
CA TYR A 85 3.53 6.18 -11.93
C TYR A 85 2.51 5.26 -11.26
N MET A 86 2.91 4.48 -10.26
CA MET A 86 1.99 3.62 -9.53
C MET A 86 0.87 4.41 -8.84
N VAL A 87 1.21 5.56 -8.24
CA VAL A 87 0.22 6.48 -7.64
C VAL A 87 -0.73 7.02 -8.69
N ALA A 88 -0.22 7.53 -9.81
CA ALA A 88 -1.04 8.00 -10.92
C ALA A 88 -1.96 6.89 -11.45
N TYR A 89 -1.45 5.66 -11.61
CA TYR A 89 -2.23 4.50 -12.01
C TYR A 89 -3.37 4.21 -11.04
N MET A 90 -3.12 4.25 -9.73
CA MET A 90 -4.17 4.06 -8.73
C MET A 90 -5.22 5.17 -8.73
N MET A 91 -4.83 6.40 -9.05
CA MET A 91 -5.73 7.57 -9.06
C MET A 91 -6.60 7.63 -10.32
N PHE A 92 -6.03 7.35 -11.49
CA PHE A 92 -6.68 7.58 -12.78
C PHE A 92 -7.18 6.30 -13.47
N ASN A 93 -6.82 5.11 -12.98
CA ASN A 93 -7.47 3.87 -13.42
C ASN A 93 -8.82 3.72 -12.74
N VAL A 94 -9.81 4.42 -13.31
CA VAL A 94 -11.15 4.57 -12.76
C VAL A 94 -12.24 3.84 -13.56
N TYR A 95 -11.85 2.97 -14.51
CA TYR A 95 -12.79 2.24 -15.38
C TYR A 95 -13.82 1.41 -14.59
N GLU A 96 -13.43 0.86 -13.44
CA GLU A 96 -14.30 0.05 -12.57
C GLU A 96 -15.12 0.90 -11.57
N VAL A 97 -14.94 2.23 -11.55
CA VAL A 97 -15.63 3.11 -10.60
C VAL A 97 -17.03 3.40 -11.12
N ARG A 98 -18.04 3.01 -10.33
CA ARG A 98 -19.45 3.24 -10.66
C ARG A 98 -19.79 4.73 -10.61
N ASN A 99 -20.77 5.14 -11.42
CA ASN A 99 -21.32 6.50 -11.46
C ASN A 99 -20.35 7.60 -11.93
N LEU A 100 -19.26 7.25 -12.61
CA LEU A 100 -18.47 8.23 -13.36
C LEU A 100 -19.07 8.46 -14.74
N SER A 101 -18.90 9.67 -15.27
CA SER A 101 -19.24 9.98 -16.65
C SER A 101 -18.20 9.38 -17.61
N ASP A 102 -18.63 9.03 -18.83
CA ASP A 102 -17.73 8.52 -19.87
C ASP A 102 -16.60 9.53 -20.18
N GLU A 103 -16.89 10.83 -20.10
CA GLU A 103 -15.90 11.90 -20.25
C GLU A 103 -14.81 11.82 -19.16
N THR A 104 -15.20 11.59 -17.90
CA THR A 104 -14.25 11.43 -16.79
C THR A 104 -13.36 10.20 -16.98
N VAL A 105 -13.94 9.09 -17.43
CA VAL A 105 -13.17 7.87 -17.73
C VAL A 105 -12.16 8.12 -18.84
N THR A 106 -12.60 8.77 -19.93
CA THR A 106 -11.74 9.14 -21.07
C THR A 106 -10.58 10.04 -20.65
N ILE A 107 -10.84 11.05 -19.80
CA ILE A 107 -9.78 11.91 -19.24
C ILE A 107 -8.79 11.09 -18.43
N GLY A 108 -9.27 10.14 -17.60
CA GLY A 108 -8.42 9.23 -16.83
C GLY A 108 -7.51 8.40 -17.72
N GLU A 109 -8.03 7.81 -18.80
CA GLU A 109 -7.26 7.04 -19.78
C GLU A 109 -6.18 7.89 -20.45
N HIS A 110 -6.52 9.11 -20.91
CA HIS A 110 -5.54 10.01 -21.51
C HIS A 110 -4.41 10.40 -20.55
N LEU A 111 -4.72 10.63 -19.27
CA LEU A 111 -3.70 10.90 -18.26
C LEU A 111 -2.79 9.69 -18.05
N LEU A 112 -3.35 8.48 -18.00
CA LEU A 112 -2.57 7.25 -17.87
C LEU A 112 -1.67 6.98 -19.08
N ASP A 113 -2.13 7.27 -20.28
CA ASP A 113 -1.31 7.18 -21.50
C ASP A 113 -0.11 8.13 -21.44
N HIS A 114 -0.33 9.35 -20.94
CA HIS A 114 0.74 10.32 -20.75
C HIS A 114 1.76 9.83 -19.70
N PHE A 115 1.31 9.42 -18.52
CA PHE A 115 2.21 8.89 -17.48
C PHE A 115 2.94 7.60 -17.93
N SER A 116 2.27 6.75 -18.71
CA SER A 116 2.89 5.54 -19.26
C SER A 116 3.96 5.88 -20.30
N SER A 117 3.77 6.94 -21.08
CA SER A 117 4.76 7.44 -22.04
C SER A 117 5.99 8.00 -21.32
N GLU A 118 5.80 8.77 -20.24
CA GLU A 118 6.91 9.27 -19.41
C GLU A 118 7.69 8.12 -18.77
N LEU A 119 7.00 7.11 -18.23
CA LEU A 119 7.65 5.91 -17.68
C LEU A 119 8.41 5.12 -18.76
N HIS A 120 7.86 5.00 -19.97
CA HIS A 120 8.55 4.39 -21.10
C HIS A 120 9.84 5.14 -21.45
N ASN A 121 9.76 6.47 -21.54
CA ASN A 121 10.91 7.31 -21.86
C ASN A 121 12.02 7.18 -20.81
N TYR A 122 11.65 7.19 -19.52
CA TYR A 122 12.58 6.91 -18.42
C TYR A 122 13.31 5.57 -18.60
N TYR A 123 12.57 4.50 -18.92
CA TYR A 123 13.19 3.19 -19.08
C TYR A 123 14.10 3.07 -20.31
N VAL A 124 13.70 3.64 -21.45
CA VAL A 124 14.44 3.49 -22.71
C VAL A 124 15.62 4.45 -22.80
N PHE A 125 15.40 5.72 -22.46
CA PHE A 125 16.39 6.77 -22.69
C PHE A 125 17.30 7.02 -21.49
N GLU A 126 16.81 6.87 -20.26
CA GLU A 126 17.63 7.11 -19.06
C GLU A 126 18.22 5.81 -18.49
N GLN A 127 17.43 4.74 -18.42
CA GLN A 127 17.87 3.45 -17.86
C GLN A 127 18.43 2.48 -18.91
N HIS A 128 18.28 2.80 -20.21
CA HIS A 128 18.72 1.98 -21.33
C HIS A 128 18.25 0.51 -21.27
N LEU A 129 17.03 0.29 -20.75
CA LEU A 129 16.47 -1.05 -20.65
C LEU A 129 15.87 -1.49 -21.98
N THR A 130 16.31 -2.66 -22.47
CA THR A 130 15.75 -3.29 -23.68
C THR A 130 14.44 -4.01 -23.42
N SER A 131 14.15 -4.37 -22.16
CA SER A 131 12.88 -4.96 -21.73
C SER A 131 12.59 -4.63 -20.27
N TYR A 132 11.47 -3.96 -20.02
CA TYR A 132 11.00 -3.60 -18.68
C TYR A 132 9.59 -4.15 -18.38
N ALA A 133 9.02 -4.96 -19.28
CA ALA A 133 7.66 -5.50 -19.15
C ALA A 133 7.47 -6.31 -17.85
N SER A 134 8.47 -7.12 -17.47
CA SER A 134 8.43 -7.88 -16.21
C SER A 134 8.44 -6.98 -14.98
N ARG A 135 9.14 -5.84 -15.03
CA ARG A 135 9.17 -4.84 -13.97
C ARG A 135 7.81 -4.13 -13.84
N LEU A 136 7.24 -3.69 -14.97
CA LEU A 136 5.89 -3.12 -15.02
C LEU A 136 4.83 -4.09 -14.48
N ALA A 137 4.86 -5.36 -14.90
CA ALA A 137 3.95 -6.38 -14.41
C ALA A 137 4.05 -6.59 -12.89
N ARG A 138 5.27 -6.52 -12.31
CA ARG A 138 5.49 -6.59 -10.87
C ARG A 138 4.93 -5.35 -10.14
N MET A 139 5.06 -4.14 -10.71
CA MET A 139 4.46 -2.93 -10.16
C MET A 139 2.93 -3.01 -10.13
N LEU A 140 2.31 -3.43 -11.24
CA LEU A 140 0.85 -3.61 -11.32
C LEU A 140 0.35 -4.70 -10.36
N ARG A 141 1.10 -5.78 -10.21
CA ARG A 141 0.80 -6.83 -9.21
C ARG A 141 0.84 -6.27 -7.78
N LEU A 142 1.80 -5.40 -7.49
CA LEU A 142 1.89 -4.75 -6.18
C LEU A 142 0.66 -3.87 -5.90
N ILE A 143 0.21 -3.10 -6.89
CA ILE A 143 -1.02 -2.31 -6.79
C ILE A 143 -2.23 -3.21 -6.49
N SER A 144 -2.34 -4.35 -7.18
CA SER A 144 -3.41 -5.33 -6.95
C SER A 144 -3.38 -5.89 -5.52
N PHE A 145 -2.21 -6.31 -5.02
CA PHE A 145 -2.07 -6.77 -3.64
C PHE A 145 -2.42 -5.69 -2.62
N ALA A 146 -2.03 -4.45 -2.88
CA ALA A 146 -2.34 -3.33 -2.00
C ALA A 146 -3.86 -3.07 -1.94
N LYS A 147 -4.55 -3.07 -3.09
CA LYS A 147 -6.02 -2.98 -3.15
C LYS A 147 -6.69 -4.13 -2.40
N GLN A 148 -6.25 -5.37 -2.61
CA GLN A 148 -6.80 -6.53 -1.91
C GLN A 148 -6.57 -6.46 -0.41
N HIS A 149 -5.36 -6.07 0.03
CA HIS A 149 -5.04 -5.91 1.44
C HIS A 149 -5.92 -4.85 2.10
N SER A 150 -6.17 -3.72 1.42
CA SER A 150 -7.08 -2.69 1.91
C SER A 150 -8.51 -3.23 2.07
N SER A 151 -9.00 -4.03 1.13
CA SER A 151 -10.33 -4.66 1.24
C SER A 151 -10.38 -5.62 2.43
N HIS A 152 -9.38 -6.49 2.57
CA HIS A 152 -9.31 -7.42 3.70
C HIS A 152 -9.23 -6.70 5.04
N ILE A 153 -8.49 -5.60 5.15
CA ILE A 153 -8.48 -4.79 6.39
C ILE A 153 -9.90 -4.30 6.71
N LYS A 154 -10.64 -3.78 5.72
CA LYS A 154 -12.04 -3.34 5.94
C LYS A 154 -12.90 -4.49 6.47
N ASP A 155 -12.83 -5.66 5.85
CA ASP A 155 -13.59 -6.85 6.28
C ASP A 155 -13.19 -7.29 7.70
N TYR A 156 -11.90 -7.30 8.02
CA TYR A 156 -11.41 -7.60 9.36
C TYR A 156 -11.96 -6.60 10.38
N MET A 157 -11.89 -5.29 10.11
CA MET A 157 -12.39 -4.27 11.05
C MET A 157 -13.89 -4.41 11.32
N ILE A 158 -14.69 -4.76 10.30
CA ILE A 158 -16.11 -5.07 10.47
C ILE A 158 -16.30 -6.29 11.38
N MET A 159 -15.54 -7.36 11.17
CA MET A 159 -15.62 -8.55 12.02
C MET A 159 -15.23 -8.25 13.46
N ALA A 160 -14.17 -7.47 13.69
CA ALA A 160 -13.76 -7.06 15.03
C ALA A 160 -14.87 -6.31 15.78
N LYS A 161 -15.61 -5.44 15.08
CA LYS A 161 -16.78 -4.72 15.63
C LYS A 161 -17.96 -5.64 15.92
N VAL A 162 -18.27 -6.58 15.01
CA VAL A 162 -19.38 -7.54 15.18
C VAL A 162 -19.16 -8.48 16.37
N PHE A 163 -17.91 -8.89 16.61
CA PHE A 163 -17.55 -9.80 17.70
C PHE A 163 -17.08 -9.09 18.99
N ASP A 164 -17.17 -7.76 19.07
CA ASP A 164 -16.73 -6.96 20.22
C ASP A 164 -15.28 -7.22 20.66
N ILE A 165 -14.39 -7.44 19.69
CA ILE A 165 -12.96 -7.69 19.92
C ILE A 165 -12.27 -6.38 20.34
N PHE A 166 -12.47 -5.33 19.53
CA PHE A 166 -12.05 -3.95 19.83
C PHE A 166 -12.84 -2.97 18.95
N ILE A 167 -12.86 -1.70 19.38
CA ILE A 167 -13.38 -0.58 18.61
C ILE A 167 -12.21 0.33 18.26
N CYS A 168 -12.11 0.75 16.99
CA CYS A 168 -11.07 1.66 16.52
C CYS A 168 -11.69 2.79 15.70
N ASP A 169 -11.82 3.96 16.33
CA ASP A 169 -12.43 5.14 15.73
C ASP A 169 -11.68 5.64 14.49
N ILE A 170 -10.40 5.28 14.33
CA ILE A 170 -9.56 5.66 13.20
C ILE A 170 -10.15 5.12 11.87
N TYR A 171 -10.79 3.95 11.90
CA TYR A 171 -11.44 3.36 10.71
C TYR A 171 -12.85 3.88 10.44
N GLU A 172 -13.42 4.65 11.37
CA GLU A 172 -14.63 5.46 11.15
C GLU A 172 -14.27 6.89 10.67
N SER A 173 -12.98 7.23 10.54
CA SER A 173 -12.54 8.50 9.96
C SER A 173 -12.53 8.46 8.43
N GLU A 174 -12.78 9.61 7.79
CA GLU A 174 -12.79 9.83 6.32
C GLU A 174 -11.54 9.31 5.58
N LEU A 175 -10.45 8.97 6.29
CA LEU A 175 -9.26 8.36 5.72
C LEU A 175 -9.51 6.93 5.20
N PHE A 176 -10.51 6.21 5.73
CA PHE A 176 -10.79 4.80 5.43
C PHE A 176 -12.12 4.51 4.72
N GLU A 177 -13.00 5.51 4.58
CA GLU A 177 -14.16 5.41 3.69
C GLU A 177 -13.74 5.24 2.21
#